data_AF-H4GKZ4-F1
#
_entry.id   AF-H4GKZ4-F1
#
_cell.length_a   1.000
_cell.length_b   1.000
_cell.length_c   1.000
_cell.angle_alpha   90.00
_cell.angle_beta   90.00
_cell.angle_gamma   90.00
#
_symmetry.space_group_name_H-M   'P 1'
#
loop_
_entity.id
_entity.type
_entity.pdbx_description
1 polymer ?
#
loop_
_entity_poly.entity_id
_entity_poly.type
_entity_poly.pdbx_seq_one_letter_code
_entity_poly.pdbx_strand_id
1 'polypeptide(L)'
;MQNPFGNNNQDFFNNLPIPPNYAKIINDQGDIRIAKVGFSWTTLWFGFFPAIFRGDWYNFLVMLFIDADYYLVSVVFGWQWMFALPFPAIFFGFVYNYLYFRHLFHKGYRPADQHSQEVLTRAKYWK
;
A
#
# COMPACT_ATOMS: atom_id res chain seq x y z
N MET A 1 -0.98 -34.08 -3.69
CA MET A 1 0.46 -34.25 -3.38
C MET A 1 0.76 -33.30 -2.23
N GLN A 2 1.03 -33.80 -1.02
CA GLN A 2 1.53 -32.97 0.07
C GLN A 2 3.00 -32.67 -0.22
N ASN A 3 3.37 -31.39 -0.28
CA ASN A 3 4.75 -30.98 -0.51
C ASN A 3 5.62 -31.42 0.69
N PRO A 4 6.60 -32.32 0.51
CA PRO A 4 7.44 -32.84 1.60
C PRO A 4 8.47 -31.81 2.09
N PHE A 5 8.64 -30.71 1.36
CA PHE A 5 9.30 -29.50 1.83
C PHE A 5 8.21 -28.58 2.37
N GLY A 6 7.80 -28.84 3.61
CA GLY A 6 6.91 -27.98 4.37
C GLY A 6 7.39 -26.53 4.29
N ASN A 7 6.43 -25.63 4.16
CA ASN A 7 6.64 -24.23 3.85
C ASN A 7 7.19 -23.45 5.08
N ASN A 8 8.41 -23.81 5.51
CA ASN A 8 9.10 -23.27 6.69
C ASN A 8 9.18 -21.73 6.71
N ASN A 9 9.18 -21.09 5.53
CA ASN A 9 9.21 -19.63 5.43
C ASN A 9 7.86 -18.98 5.75
N GLN A 10 6.72 -19.55 5.33
CA GLN A 10 5.40 -19.02 5.72
C GLN A 10 5.20 -19.17 7.23
N ASP A 11 5.68 -20.25 7.85
CA ASP A 11 5.58 -20.43 9.31
C ASP A 11 6.35 -19.35 10.08
N PHE A 12 7.50 -18.92 9.56
CA PHE A 12 8.22 -17.77 10.11
C PHE A 12 7.41 -16.48 9.97
N PHE A 13 6.99 -16.11 8.75
CA PHE A 13 6.22 -14.88 8.53
C PHE A 13 4.83 -14.89 9.18
N ASN A 14 4.29 -16.07 9.46
CA ASN A 14 3.01 -16.23 10.13
C ASN A 14 3.08 -15.88 11.60
N ASN A 15 4.19 -16.20 12.27
CA ASN A 15 4.38 -16.03 13.70
C ASN A 15 5.13 -14.75 14.08
N LEU A 16 5.35 -13.84 13.12
CA LEU A 16 6.01 -12.57 13.42
C LEU A 16 5.09 -11.67 14.27
N PRO A 17 5.55 -11.18 15.43
CA PRO A 17 4.82 -10.15 16.15
C PRO A 17 4.79 -8.87 15.31
N ILE A 18 3.62 -8.50 14.81
CA ILE A 18 3.43 -7.28 14.02
C ILE A 18 3.01 -6.11 14.93
N PRO A 19 3.48 -4.88 14.64
CA PRO A 19 3.04 -3.71 15.40
C PRO A 19 1.54 -3.45 15.21
N PRO A 20 0.88 -2.74 16.14
CA PRO A 20 -0.58 -2.59 16.17
C PRO A 20 -1.17 -1.84 14.96
N ASN A 21 -0.33 -1.12 14.20
CA ASN A 21 -0.74 -0.36 13.01
C ASN A 21 -0.41 -1.08 11.71
N TYR A 22 -0.07 -2.38 11.76
CA TYR A 22 0.23 -3.20 10.60
C TYR A 22 -0.84 -4.25 10.43
N ALA A 23 -1.16 -4.55 9.17
CA ALA A 23 -2.08 -5.61 8.83
C ALA A 23 -1.38 -6.63 7.94
N LYS A 24 -1.67 -7.90 8.22
CA LYS A 24 -1.20 -9.06 7.47
C LYS A 24 -2.36 -9.57 6.62
N ILE A 25 -2.08 -9.76 5.33
CA ILE A 25 -3.04 -10.28 4.36
C ILE A 25 -2.42 -11.48 3.64
N ILE A 26 -3.26 -12.44 3.27
CA ILE A 26 -2.88 -13.69 2.62
C ILE A 26 -3.78 -13.92 1.40
N ASN A 27 -3.21 -14.45 0.32
CA ASN A 27 -3.96 -14.93 -0.84
C ASN A 27 -4.14 -16.46 -0.78
N ASP A 28 -5.08 -16.99 -1.56
CA ASP A 28 -5.36 -18.44 -1.69
C ASP A 28 -4.11 -19.25 -2.15
N GLN A 29 -3.15 -18.57 -2.79
CA GLN A 29 -1.86 -19.14 -3.21
C GLN A 29 -0.81 -19.23 -2.07
N GLY A 30 -1.12 -18.74 -0.87
CA GLY A 30 -0.21 -18.71 0.28
C GLY A 30 0.74 -17.50 0.32
N ASP A 31 0.55 -16.52 -0.57
CA ASP A 31 1.33 -15.28 -0.56
C ASP A 31 0.92 -14.38 0.60
N ILE A 32 1.82 -14.18 1.56
CA ILE A 32 1.62 -13.31 2.72
C ILE A 32 2.23 -11.94 2.44
N ARG A 33 1.47 -10.88 2.69
CA ARG A 33 1.95 -9.49 2.63
C ARG A 33 1.65 -8.79 3.96
N ILE A 34 2.64 -8.07 4.48
CA ILE A 34 2.51 -7.26 5.70
C ILE A 34 2.74 -5.80 5.31
N ALA A 35 1.79 -4.93 5.63
CA ALA A 35 1.91 -3.51 5.33
C ALA A 35 1.31 -2.64 6.44
N LYS A 36 1.80 -1.40 6.53
CA LYS A 36 1.33 -0.41 7.49
C LYS A 36 -0.03 0.14 7.05
N VAL A 37 -0.96 0.22 7.98
CA VAL A 37 -2.28 0.85 7.84
C VAL A 37 -2.20 2.32 8.25
N GLY A 38 -2.93 3.20 7.55
CA GLY A 38 -2.91 4.66 7.78
C GLY A 38 -1.78 5.38 7.03
N PHE A 39 -1.17 6.38 7.66
CA PHE A 39 -0.24 7.31 7.00
C PHE A 39 1.10 6.67 6.57
N SER A 40 1.48 6.91 5.31
CA SER A 40 2.75 6.51 4.68
C SER A 40 3.72 7.67 4.59
N TRP A 41 4.63 7.75 5.57
CA TRP A 41 5.72 8.73 5.55
C TRP A 41 6.68 8.48 4.36
N THR A 42 6.87 7.23 3.93
CA THR A 42 7.73 6.92 2.78
C THR A 42 7.15 7.46 1.47
N THR A 43 5.82 7.40 1.29
CA THR A 43 5.16 7.96 0.10
C THR A 43 5.19 9.48 0.11
N LEU A 44 5.15 10.10 1.30
CA LEU A 44 5.28 11.56 1.43
C LEU A 44 6.64 12.07 0.91
N TRP A 45 7.74 11.40 1.29
CA TRP A 45 9.09 11.87 0.95
C TRP A 45 9.62 11.33 -0.37
N PHE A 46 9.19 10.14 -0.78
CA PHE A 46 9.69 9.44 -1.95
C PHE A 46 8.63 9.25 -3.05
N GLY A 47 7.48 9.92 -2.95
CA GLY A 47 6.43 9.86 -3.96
C GLY A 47 6.05 8.42 -4.33
N PHE A 48 6.26 8.05 -5.59
CA PHE A 48 5.89 6.74 -6.14
C PHE A 48 6.90 5.61 -5.90
N PHE A 49 8.12 5.87 -5.41
CA PHE A 49 9.12 4.81 -5.18
C PHE A 49 8.63 3.66 -4.28
N PRO A 50 7.89 3.90 -3.18
CA PRO A 50 7.34 2.83 -2.35
C PRO A 50 6.35 1.92 -3.08
N ALA A 51 5.72 2.36 -4.16
CA ALA A 51 4.86 1.53 -5.00
C ALA A 51 5.65 0.53 -5.84
N ILE A 52 6.79 0.97 -6.39
CA ILE A 52 7.72 0.10 -7.13
C ILE A 52 8.25 -1.01 -6.22
N PHE A 53 8.76 -0.67 -5.03
CA PHE A 53 9.32 -1.66 -4.12
C PHE A 53 8.29 -2.66 -3.56
N ARG A 54 7.00 -2.30 -3.53
CA ARG A 54 5.91 -3.22 -3.15
C ARG A 54 5.38 -4.06 -4.31
N GLY A 55 5.86 -3.81 -5.53
CA GLY A 55 5.35 -4.44 -6.75
C GLY A 55 3.91 -4.03 -7.06
N ASP A 56 3.48 -2.84 -6.63
CA ASP A 56 2.15 -2.30 -6.93
C ASP A 56 2.21 -1.35 -8.13
N TRP A 57 2.28 -1.97 -9.31
CA TRP A 57 2.34 -1.26 -10.59
C TRP A 57 1.07 -0.44 -10.88
N TYR A 58 -0.08 -0.84 -10.36
CA TYR A 58 -1.33 -0.10 -10.60
C TYR A 58 -1.29 1.25 -9.88
N ASN A 59 -1.04 1.24 -8.57
CA ASN A 59 -0.96 2.48 -7.81
C ASN A 59 0.28 3.31 -8.20
N PHE A 60 1.38 2.68 -8.60
CA PHE A 60 2.53 3.36 -9.20
C PHE A 60 2.13 4.20 -10.41
N LEU A 61 1.44 3.60 -11.39
CA LEU A 61 1.01 4.33 -12.59
C LEU A 61 0.05 5.46 -12.26
N VAL A 62 -0.92 5.22 -11.36
CA VAL A 62 -1.88 6.25 -10.93
C VAL A 62 -1.15 7.45 -10.29
N MET A 63 -0.18 7.21 -9.42
CA MET A 63 0.63 8.28 -8.84
C MET A 63 1.44 9.02 -9.89
N LEU A 64 2.09 8.29 -10.78
CA LEU A 64 2.91 8.87 -11.84
C LEU A 64 2.09 9.79 -12.75
N PHE A 65 0.88 9.37 -13.14
CA PHE A 65 -0.03 10.19 -13.94
C PHE A 65 -0.50 11.43 -13.18
N ILE A 66 -0.92 11.29 -11.91
CA ILE A 66 -1.37 12.44 -11.12
C ILE A 66 -0.23 13.43 -10.87
N ASP A 67 0.99 12.94 -10.62
CA ASP A 67 2.17 13.80 -10.50
C ASP A 67 2.44 14.53 -11.83
N ALA A 68 2.46 13.80 -12.95
CA ALA A 68 2.70 14.38 -14.27
C ALA A 68 1.63 15.43 -14.66
N ASP A 69 0.36 15.14 -14.41
CA ASP A 69 -0.75 16.06 -14.66
C ASP A 69 -0.64 17.31 -13.78
N TYR A 70 -0.25 17.15 -12.52
CA TYR A 70 0.00 18.26 -11.61
C TYR A 70 1.11 19.20 -12.14
N TYR A 71 2.23 18.62 -12.60
CA TYR A 71 3.30 19.40 -13.24
C TYR A 71 2.81 20.08 -14.52
N LEU A 72 2.09 19.35 -15.39
CA LEU A 72 1.59 19.89 -16.66
C LEU A 72 0.63 21.06 -16.45
N VAL A 73 -0.36 20.91 -15.56
CA VAL A 73 -1.31 21.98 -15.21
C VAL A 73 -0.58 23.20 -14.68
N SER A 74 0.38 23.02 -13.76
CA SER A 74 1.12 24.14 -13.20
C SER A 74 1.90 24.94 -14.26
N VAL A 75 2.47 24.27 -15.27
CA VAL A 75 3.16 24.91 -16.40
C VAL A 75 2.17 25.60 -17.34
N VAL A 76 1.08 24.94 -17.73
CA VAL A 76 0.09 25.47 -18.70
C VAL A 76 -0.58 26.74 -18.18
N PHE A 77 -0.91 26.80 -16.89
CA PHE A 77 -1.58 27.94 -16.27
C PHE A 77 -0.61 28.96 -15.64
N GLY A 78 0.71 28.73 -15.73
CA GLY A 78 1.72 29.62 -15.16
C GLY A 78 1.73 29.67 -13.62
N TRP A 79 1.19 28.65 -12.95
CA TRP A 79 1.06 28.58 -11.50
C TRP A 79 2.33 28.04 -10.83
N GLN A 80 3.43 28.77 -10.95
CA GLN A 80 4.73 28.36 -10.43
C GLN A 80 4.77 28.12 -8.90
N TRP A 81 3.85 28.75 -8.15
CA TRP A 81 3.70 28.53 -6.71
C TRP A 81 3.38 27.06 -6.36
N MET A 82 2.81 26.30 -7.29
CA MET A 82 2.56 24.86 -7.12
C MET A 82 3.85 24.05 -7.00
N PHE A 83 4.98 24.52 -7.52
CA PHE A 83 6.26 23.81 -7.33
C PHE A 83 6.81 23.93 -5.91
N ALA A 84 6.33 24.91 -5.13
CA ALA A 84 6.81 25.12 -3.77
C ALA A 84 6.31 24.04 -2.79
N LEU A 85 5.16 23.41 -3.09
CA LEU A 85 4.58 22.38 -2.23
C LEU A 85 4.20 21.13 -3.04
N PRO A 86 4.66 19.94 -2.64
CA PRO A 86 4.33 18.70 -3.32
C PRO A 86 2.94 18.19 -2.88
N PHE A 87 1.87 18.89 -3.29
CA PHE A 87 0.49 18.52 -2.94
C PHE A 87 0.15 17.05 -3.27
N PRO A 88 0.54 16.50 -4.44
CA PRO A 88 0.30 15.08 -4.72
C PRO A 88 0.94 14.15 -3.70
N ALA A 89 2.20 14.37 -3.33
CA ALA A 89 2.91 13.53 -2.36
C ALA A 89 2.27 13.59 -0.97
N ILE A 90 1.80 14.78 -0.55
CA ILE A 90 1.06 14.96 0.71
C ILE A 90 -0.24 14.15 0.67
N PHE A 91 -1.02 14.31 -0.40
CA PHE A 91 -2.28 13.58 -0.58
C PHE A 91 -2.07 12.06 -0.58
N PHE A 92 -1.12 11.58 -1.37
CA PHE A 92 -0.81 10.15 -1.45
C PHE A 92 -0.18 9.59 -0.17
N GLY A 93 0.51 10.41 0.63
CA GLY A 93 0.95 10.02 1.97
C GLY A 93 -0.19 9.48 2.84
N PHE A 94 -1.40 10.05 2.73
CA PHE A 94 -2.58 9.56 3.44
C PHE A 94 -3.32 8.45 2.69
N VAL A 95 -3.46 8.59 1.37
CA VAL A 95 -4.40 7.76 0.58
C VAL A 95 -3.75 6.47 0.05
N TYR A 96 -2.45 6.45 -0.20
CA TYR A 96 -1.79 5.34 -0.88
C TYR A 96 -1.96 4.00 -0.16
N ASN A 97 -1.71 3.95 1.15
CA ASN A 97 -1.80 2.70 1.87
C ASN A 97 -3.23 2.12 1.77
N TYR A 98 -4.25 2.97 1.81
CA TYR A 98 -5.63 2.54 1.59
C TYR A 98 -5.84 1.94 0.19
N LEU A 99 -5.38 2.62 -0.87
CA LEU A 99 -5.48 2.13 -2.25
C LEU A 99 -4.72 0.81 -2.45
N TYR A 100 -3.55 0.67 -1.83
CA TYR A 100 -2.73 -0.55 -1.85
C TYR A 100 -3.51 -1.75 -1.30
N PHE A 101 -4.09 -1.62 -0.09
CA PHE A 101 -4.90 -2.70 0.49
C PHE A 101 -6.15 -2.99 -0.34
N ARG A 102 -6.84 -1.97 -0.82
CA ARG A 102 -8.05 -2.15 -1.64
C ARG A 102 -7.76 -2.89 -2.95
N HIS A 103 -6.65 -2.57 -3.60
CA HIS A 103 -6.19 -3.29 -4.79
C HIS A 103 -5.88 -4.76 -4.50
N LEU A 104 -5.25 -5.05 -3.35
CA LEU A 104 -4.97 -6.42 -2.95
C LEU A 104 -6.25 -7.20 -2.64
N PHE A 105 -7.24 -6.57 -2.01
CA PHE A 105 -8.55 -7.22 -1.79
C PHE A 105 -9.25 -7.56 -3.11
N HIS A 106 -9.16 -6.70 -4.13
CA HIS A 106 -9.66 -7.03 -5.47
C HIS A 106 -8.89 -8.18 -6.13
N LYS A 107 -7.63 -8.42 -5.76
CA LYS A 107 -6.82 -9.56 -6.22
C LYS A 107 -7.09 -10.86 -5.46
N GLY A 108 -8.02 -10.87 -4.51
CA GLY A 108 -8.38 -12.05 -3.71
C GLY A 108 -7.63 -12.18 -2.38
N TYR A 109 -6.81 -11.19 -2.00
CA TYR A 109 -6.18 -11.21 -0.68
C TYR A 109 -7.25 -11.02 0.42
N ARG A 110 -7.05 -11.70 1.55
CA ARG A 110 -7.91 -11.63 2.74
C ARG A 110 -7.07 -11.36 3.99
N PRO A 111 -7.66 -10.82 5.07
CA PRO A 111 -6.98 -10.71 6.35
C PRO A 111 -6.51 -12.09 6.83
N ALA A 112 -5.24 -12.21 7.23
CA ALA A 112 -4.68 -13.49 7.67
C ALA A 112 -5.08 -13.86 9.11
N ASP A 113 -5.31 -12.86 9.95
CA ASP A 113 -5.50 -13.02 11.40
C ASP A 113 -6.65 -12.12 11.90
N GLN A 114 -7.27 -12.48 13.03
CA GLN A 114 -8.33 -11.67 13.67
C GLN A 114 -7.86 -10.25 14.01
N HIS A 115 -6.63 -10.11 14.51
CA HIS A 115 -6.03 -8.79 14.76
C HIS A 115 -5.93 -7.94 13.49
N SER A 116 -5.46 -8.54 12.38
CA SER A 116 -5.36 -7.85 11.09
C SER A 116 -6.74 -7.44 10.58
N GLN A 117 -7.75 -8.29 10.77
CA GLN A 117 -9.14 -7.97 10.42
C GLN A 117 -9.67 -6.80 11.26
N GLU A 118 -9.43 -6.77 12.57
CA GLU A 118 -9.83 -5.67 13.44
C GLU A 118 -9.16 -4.34 13.05
N VAL A 119 -7.86 -4.35 12.77
CA VAL A 119 -7.11 -3.15 12.35
C VAL A 119 -7.65 -2.63 11.02
N LEU A 120 -7.86 -3.52 10.04
CA LEU A 120 -8.42 -3.16 8.73
C LEU A 120 -9.87 -2.67 8.83
N THR A 121 -10.69 -3.28 9.69
CA THR A 121 -12.08 -2.88 9.91
C THR A 121 -12.15 -1.53 10.61
N ARG A 122 -11.34 -1.32 11.66
CA ARG A 122 -11.23 -0.04 12.38
C ARG A 122 -10.79 1.09 11.45
N ALA A 123 -9.84 0.81 10.56
CA ALA A 123 -9.37 1.77 9.56
C ALA A 123 -10.36 1.96 8.38
N LYS A 124 -11.47 1.20 8.34
CA LYS A 124 -12.45 1.17 7.23
C LYS A 124 -11.86 0.72 5.88
N TYR A 125 -10.82 -0.10 5.93
CA TYR A 125 -10.18 -0.70 4.75
C TYR A 125 -10.93 -1.95 4.30
N TRP A 126 -11.58 -2.64 5.23
CA TRP A 126 -12.34 -3.86 5.04
C TRP A 126 -13.79 -3.65 5.52
N LYS A 127 -14.77 -4.17 4.77
CA LYS A 127 -16.20 -4.15 5.09
C LYS A 127 -16.75 -5.56 5.07
#